data_AF-A0A401S1R1-F1
#
_entry.id   AF-A0A401S1R1-F1
#
_cell.length_a   1.000
_cell.length_b   1.000
_cell.length_c   1.000
_cell.angle_alpha   90.00
_cell.angle_beta   90.00
_cell.angle_gamma   90.00
#
_symmetry.space_group_name_H-M   'P 1'
#
loop_
_entity.id
_entity.type
_entity.pdbx_description
1 polymer ?
#
loop_
_entity_poly.entity_id
_entity_poly.type
_entity_poly.pdbx_seq_one_letter_code
_entity_poly.pdbx_strand_id
1 'polypeptide(L)'
;MMTFPLYGTVRASNKLIYMTSALEHLANETAFEAKATGQALAEVSAELVAVQTVALQNRLALDYLLALQGGMCTFAGQECCTYIPDASEDITNLADHIQ
;
A
#
# COMPACT_ATOMS: atom_id res chain seq x y z
N MET A 1 -22.33 39.83 42.42
CA MET A 1 -20.91 39.43 42.56
C MET A 1 -20.84 37.91 42.46
N MET A 2 -20.76 37.35 41.24
CA MET A 2 -20.78 35.90 40.94
C MET A 2 -20.27 35.61 39.50
N THR A 3 -19.25 36.32 39.01
CA THR A 3 -18.71 36.14 37.63
C THR A 3 -17.33 35.49 37.58
N PHE A 4 -16.65 35.39 38.72
CA PHE A 4 -15.29 34.85 38.82
C PHE A 4 -15.15 33.33 38.59
N PRO A 5 -16.11 32.44 38.95
CA PRO A 5 -15.99 31.02 38.61
C PRO A 5 -16.29 30.70 37.13
N LEU A 6 -17.07 31.53 36.43
CA LEU A 6 -17.47 31.29 35.04
C LEU A 6 -16.34 31.58 34.05
N TYR A 7 -15.48 32.57 34.35
CA TYR A 7 -14.39 32.94 33.46
C TYR A 7 -13.34 31.81 33.31
N GLY A 8 -13.06 31.09 34.39
CA GLY A 8 -12.15 29.94 34.39
C GLY A 8 -12.69 28.77 33.56
N THR A 9 -13.96 28.43 33.73
CA THR A 9 -14.59 27.32 32.99
C THR A 9 -14.74 27.63 31.50
N VAL A 10 -15.10 28.87 31.13
CA VAL A 10 -15.19 29.29 29.72
C VAL A 10 -13.83 29.24 29.02
N ARG A 11 -12.74 29.65 29.67
CA ARG A 11 -11.39 29.52 29.11
C ARG A 11 -10.99 28.06 28.88
N ALA A 12 -11.31 27.17 29.83
CA ALA A 12 -11.06 25.74 29.69
C ALA A 12 -11.88 25.13 28.52
N SER A 13 -13.16 25.47 28.42
CA SER A 13 -14.03 25.01 27.32
C SER A 13 -13.55 25.48 25.95
N ASN A 14 -13.14 26.75 25.80
CA ASN A 14 -12.59 27.25 24.53
C ASN A 14 -11.31 26.51 24.12
N LYS A 15 -10.48 26.13 25.09
CA LYS A 15 -9.27 25.34 24.80
C LYS A 15 -9.61 23.92 24.36
N LEU A 16 -10.64 23.30 24.94
CA LEU A 16 -11.15 21.99 24.50
C LEU A 16 -11.68 22.04 23.07
N ILE A 17 -12.53 23.02 22.75
CA ILE A 17 -13.07 23.20 21.39
C ILE A 17 -11.94 23.38 20.37
N TYR A 18 -10.94 24.20 20.70
CA TYR A 18 -9.77 24.38 19.83
C TYR A 18 -9.03 23.06 19.60
N MET A 19 -8.75 22.29 20.66
CA MET A 19 -8.06 21.01 20.52
C MET A 19 -8.89 19.98 19.74
N THR A 20 -10.21 19.95 19.92
CA THR A 20 -11.11 19.09 19.13
C THR A 20 -11.04 19.43 17.65
N SER A 21 -11.07 20.72 17.29
CA SER A 21 -10.96 21.12 15.88
C SER A 21 -9.61 20.75 15.25
N ALA A 22 -8.52 20.84 16.02
CA ALA A 22 -7.21 20.41 15.57
C ALA A 22 -7.14 18.88 15.38
N LEU A 23 -7.79 18.10 16.25
CA LEU A 23 -7.90 16.64 16.10
C LEU A 23 -8.74 16.26 14.87
N GLU A 24 -9.84 16.96 14.61
CA GLU A 24 -10.66 16.73 13.42
C GLU A 24 -9.87 17.04 12.13
N HIS A 25 -9.12 18.13 12.12
CA HIS A 25 -8.26 18.47 10.98
C HIS A 25 -7.23 17.38 10.72
N LEU A 26 -6.51 16.96 11.76
CA LEU A 26 -5.51 15.90 11.65
C LEU A 26 -6.14 14.57 11.22
N ALA A 27 -7.29 14.20 11.80
CA ALA A 27 -8.02 12.99 11.42
C ALA A 27 -8.41 13.01 9.93
N ASN A 28 -8.89 14.15 9.42
CA ASN A 28 -9.28 14.27 8.02
C ASN A 28 -8.07 14.24 7.08
N GLU A 29 -6.95 14.88 7.45
CA GLU A 29 -5.70 14.81 6.68
C GLU A 29 -5.16 13.36 6.63
N THR A 30 -5.10 12.68 7.78
CA THR A 30 -4.64 11.28 7.84
C THR A 30 -5.55 10.33 7.05
N ALA A 31 -6.87 10.53 7.10
CA ALA A 31 -7.83 9.73 6.33
C ALA A 31 -7.67 9.97 4.81
N PHE A 32 -7.41 11.21 4.40
CA PHE A 32 -7.13 11.53 3.01
C PHE A 32 -5.85 10.85 2.50
N GLU A 33 -4.76 10.93 3.26
CA GLU A 33 -3.49 10.28 2.93
C GLU A 33 -3.62 8.75 2.93
N ALA A 34 -4.33 8.16 3.90
CA ALA A 34 -4.56 6.73 3.97
C ALA A 34 -5.32 6.22 2.74
N LYS A 35 -6.38 6.93 2.35
CA LYS A 35 -7.14 6.62 1.12
C LYS A 35 -6.26 6.71 -0.13
N ALA A 36 -5.48 7.77 -0.27
CA ALA A 36 -4.57 7.94 -1.41
C ALA A 36 -3.52 6.82 -1.45
N THR A 37 -2.99 6.42 -0.29
CA THR A 37 -2.03 5.32 -0.16
C THR A 37 -2.66 3.99 -0.54
N GLY A 38 -3.87 3.71 -0.06
CA GLY A 38 -4.60 2.49 -0.42
C GLY A 38 -4.90 2.40 -1.93
N GLN A 39 -5.25 3.52 -2.57
CA GLN A 39 -5.46 3.57 -4.02
C GLN A 39 -4.16 3.31 -4.79
N ALA A 40 -3.07 3.97 -4.41
CA ALA A 40 -1.75 3.75 -5.03
C ALA A 40 -1.29 2.28 -4.88
N LEU A 41 -1.56 1.67 -3.73
CA LEU A 41 -1.21 0.27 -3.48
C LEU A 41 -1.99 -0.70 -4.38
N ALA A 42 -3.28 -0.43 -4.61
CA ALA A 42 -4.11 -1.21 -5.53
C ALA A 42 -3.68 -1.05 -7.00
N GLU A 43 -3.24 0.15 -7.41
CA GLU A 43 -2.70 0.37 -8.75
C GLU A 43 -1.37 -0.38 -8.95
N VAL A 44 -0.47 -0.28 -7.99
CA VAL A 44 0.82 -0.98 -8.01
C VAL A 44 0.64 -2.50 -7.99
N SER A 45 -0.33 -3.03 -7.23
CA SER A 45 -0.60 -4.48 -7.22
C SER A 45 -1.05 -4.98 -8.59
N ALA A 46 -1.92 -4.23 -9.28
CA ALA A 46 -2.37 -4.56 -10.64
C ALA A 46 -1.21 -4.51 -11.65
N GLU A 47 -0.34 -3.49 -11.56
CA GLU A 47 0.84 -3.38 -12.42
C GLU A 47 1.81 -4.55 -12.18
N LEU A 48 2.03 -4.93 -10.92
CA LEU A 48 2.92 -6.03 -10.56
C LEU A 48 2.45 -7.37 -11.13
N VAL A 49 1.13 -7.65 -11.08
CA VAL A 49 0.54 -8.85 -11.69
C VAL A 49 0.76 -8.86 -13.21
N ALA A 50 0.62 -7.71 -13.88
CA ALA A 50 0.87 -7.61 -15.31
C ALA A 50 2.36 -7.89 -15.63
N VAL A 51 3.28 -7.30 -14.87
CA VAL A 51 4.73 -7.52 -15.02
C VAL A 51 5.10 -8.99 -14.78
N GLN A 52 4.56 -9.61 -13.73
CA GLN A 52 4.75 -11.04 -13.44
C GLN A 52 4.26 -11.91 -14.60
N THR A 53 3.10 -11.59 -15.17
CA THR A 53 2.52 -12.30 -16.32
C THR A 53 3.40 -12.19 -17.57
N VAL A 54 3.96 -11.01 -17.84
CA VAL A 54 4.91 -10.81 -18.95
C VAL A 54 6.22 -11.55 -18.69
N ALA A 55 6.74 -11.51 -17.46
CA ALA A 55 7.96 -12.23 -17.09
C ALA A 55 7.80 -13.75 -17.27
N LEU A 56 6.65 -14.31 -16.89
CA LEU A 56 6.34 -15.73 -17.08
C LEU A 56 6.25 -16.11 -18.57
N GLN A 57 5.61 -15.26 -19.39
CA GLN A 57 5.57 -15.48 -20.84
C GLN A 57 6.97 -15.43 -21.48
N ASN A 58 7.80 -14.47 -21.05
CA ASN A 58 9.19 -14.39 -21.50
C ASN A 58 9.99 -15.64 -21.11
N ARG A 59 9.77 -16.18 -19.90
CA ARG A 59 10.40 -17.43 -19.47
C ARG A 59 9.99 -18.60 -20.38
N LEU A 60 8.70 -18.75 -20.69
CA LEU A 60 8.22 -19.79 -21.59
C LEU A 60 8.85 -19.68 -23.00
N ALA A 61 8.97 -18.47 -23.52
CA ALA A 61 9.63 -18.23 -24.81
C ALA A 61 11.13 -18.59 -24.74
N LEU A 62 11.82 -18.21 -23.66
CA LEU A 62 13.23 -18.56 -23.45
C LEU A 62 13.41 -20.08 -23.30
N ASP A 63 12.53 -20.77 -22.59
CA ASP A 63 12.57 -22.22 -22.43
C ASP A 63 12.42 -22.93 -23.78
N TYR A 64 11.55 -22.42 -24.66
CA TYR A 64 11.40 -22.92 -26.03
C TYR A 64 12.67 -22.70 -26.86
N LEU A 65 13.25 -21.50 -26.81
CA LEU A 65 14.48 -21.17 -27.57
C LEU A 65 15.69 -21.97 -27.08
N LEU A 66 15.78 -22.21 -25.77
CA LEU A 66 16.89 -22.92 -25.15
C LEU A 66 16.67 -24.43 -25.11
N ALA A 67 15.51 -24.95 -25.53
CA ALA A 67 15.20 -26.38 -25.51
C ALA A 67 16.29 -27.25 -26.19
N LEU A 68 16.85 -26.76 -27.30
CA LEU A 68 17.93 -27.44 -28.03
C LEU A 68 19.32 -27.25 -27.40
N GLN A 69 19.51 -26.26 -26.54
CA GLN A 69 20.78 -25.94 -25.87
C GLN A 69 20.88 -26.56 -24.47
N GLY A 70 20.04 -27.54 -24.15
CA GLY A 70 19.97 -28.15 -22.81
C GLY A 70 19.06 -27.40 -21.84
N GLY A 71 18.24 -26.47 -22.34
CA GLY A 71 17.24 -25.73 -21.57
C GLY A 71 17.81 -24.57 -20.76
N MET A 72 16.89 -23.79 -20.20
CA MET A 72 17.19 -22.60 -19.39
C MET A 72 18.07 -22.89 -18.17
N CYS A 73 17.98 -24.09 -17.58
CA CYS A 73 18.80 -24.49 -16.43
C CYS A 73 20.26 -24.77 -16.77
N THR A 74 20.56 -25.15 -18.01
CA THR A 74 21.96 -25.26 -18.46
C THR A 74 22.58 -23.87 -18.66
N PHE A 75 21.78 -22.89 -19.10
CA PHE A 75 22.22 -21.51 -19.31
C PHE A 75 22.34 -20.68 -18.02
N ALA A 76 21.32 -20.68 -17.16
CA ALA A 76 21.29 -19.89 -15.92
C ALA A 76 21.77 -20.64 -14.67
N GLY A 77 22.03 -21.94 -14.76
CA GLY A 77 22.45 -22.74 -13.60
C GLY A 77 21.38 -22.75 -12.50
N GLN A 78 21.81 -22.46 -11.27
CA GLN A 78 20.96 -22.50 -10.06
C GLN A 78 19.79 -21.50 -10.10
N GLU A 79 19.92 -20.40 -10.84
CA GLU A 79 18.92 -19.33 -10.89
C GLU A 79 17.72 -19.65 -11.81
N CYS A 80 17.75 -20.78 -12.53
CA CYS A 80 16.67 -21.13 -13.46
C CYS A 80 15.33 -21.45 -12.78
N CYS A 81 15.36 -21.84 -11.50
CA CYS A 81 14.19 -22.25 -10.73
C CYS A 81 13.63 -21.14 -9.81
N THR A 82 14.06 -19.89 -10.01
CA THR A 82 13.52 -18.76 -9.27
C THR A 82 12.10 -18.45 -9.75
N TYR A 83 11.16 -18.36 -8.81
CA TYR A 83 9.75 -18.04 -9.07
C TYR A 83 9.42 -16.68 -8.47
N ILE A 84 8.57 -15.92 -9.15
CA ILE A 84 8.04 -14.65 -8.64
C ILE A 84 6.81 -15.00 -7.80
N PRO A 85 6.82 -14.82 -6.47
CA PRO A 85 5.65 -15.09 -5.64
C PRO A 85 4.51 -14.14 -5.99
N ASP A 86 3.28 -14.67 -5.98
CA ASP A 86 2.08 -13.85 -6.11
C ASP A 86 1.64 -13.36 -4.72
N ALA A 87 1.84 -12.07 -4.47
CA ALA A 87 1.42 -11.38 -3.24
C ALA A 87 0.30 -10.36 -3.53
N SER A 88 -0.35 -10.45 -4.70
CA SER A 88 -1.35 -9.47 -5.13
C SER A 88 -2.56 -9.41 -4.18
N GLU A 89 -2.99 -10.56 -3.67
CA GLU A 89 -4.08 -10.67 -2.69
C GLU A 89 -3.72 -10.02 -1.36
N ASP A 90 -2.53 -10.30 -0.81
CA ASP A 90 -2.06 -9.71 0.44
C ASP A 90 -1.97 -8.18 0.35
N ILE A 91 -1.47 -7.68 -0.77
CA ILE A 91 -1.34 -6.25 -1.05
C ILE A 91 -2.71 -5.58 -1.19
N THR A 92 -3.65 -6.23 -1.87
CA THR A 92 -5.01 -5.70 -2.05
C THR A 92 -5.79 -5.69 -0.74
N ASN A 93 -5.67 -6.74 0.07
CA ASN A 93 -6.24 -6.79 1.41
C ASN A 93 -5.68 -5.69 2.33
N LEU A 94 -4.38 -5.40 2.21
CA LEU A 94 -3.77 -4.29 2.93
C LEU A 94 -4.30 -2.93 2.44
N ALA A 95 -4.46 -2.76 1.13
CA ALA A 95 -5.05 -1.55 0.56
C ALA A 95 -6.48 -1.32 1.07
N ASP A 96 -7.29 -2.36 1.13
CA ASP A 96 -8.66 -2.31 1.62
C ASP A 96 -8.75 -2.05 3.14
N HIS A 97 -7.74 -2.49 3.91
CA HIS A 97 -7.69 -2.25 5.35
C HIS A 97 -7.29 -0.80 5.72
N ILE A 98 -6.57 -0.12 4.82
CA ILE A 98 -6.07 1.25 5.04
C ILE A 98 -7.08 2.30 4.54
N GLN A 99 -7.97 1.95 3.59
CA GLN A 99 -9.02 2.82 3.05
C GLN A 99 -10.20 3.01 4.02
#